data_AF-A0A8B8D2H2-F1
#
_entry.id   AF-A0A8B8D2H2-F1
#
_cell.length_a   1.000
_cell.length_b   1.000
_cell.length_c   1.000
_cell.angle_alpha   90.00
_cell.angle_beta   90.00
_cell.angle_gamma   90.00
#
_symmetry.space_group_name_H-M   'P 1'
#
loop_
_entity.id
_entity.type
_entity.pdbx_description
1 polymer ?
#
loop_
_entity_poly.entity_id
_entity_poly.type
_entity_poly.pdbx_seq_one_letter_code
_entity_poly.pdbx_strand_id
1 'polypeptide(L)'
;MYLHGGNALFLVVLVYVIDTTYGFLFKKTIQESIETLAVRVEELQPKEDKKSSLLLPWTLDRGTYESVVKLNFHGAPEMAAIRKNFAVNDNNMFVTAWITACLLEIQALEGAYKPKKEQIHLALDAIGKYHDKNVNYNTSVMTFWPQVYNKTAMKWQSTPDNLLQLFQMTDKFPAAGLEEVLRLMGLGDVATVIDHLLHEKSMFAAAFHIPPDFDDTFVNIGLGSLLKEIPSFTDLFQKWQSANSNLTSALNALKHYAYRPHSNISRVNTIDPRTYFYLHKFLEETKKTNAAFVPTWIQDVEEALKLSGKGVAMPFFVNNVDVTVAANTLNGLTSALLTGLFTPADFDSDVQHIYKDTLDLIIYEITRNFSSRRDLALTYYPSKFECFWFVSRTLDILRTYSQRGPLPIKMLDEVLLRLEKAMKSEVTADILREAIKSQDKGTYFDDFLGDGDLSAAGERLARKGEDRLFTTSMAVNTLINVWTYRANDGLLFLNDTPGAVNQTIQQSIKFLNENILDKHLQPWNAFFSGSGKGQESLPFWYPANRKQFLNGTYFNKDIFPSGPFLVGFQGILPDANYSRLLSEKHFGEKTPLDFPGFNPPGSPTGFFPFWSSDAYTYSTTMLAFAKYLKIR
;
A
#
# COMPACT_ATOMS: atom_id res chain seq x y z
N MET A 1 12.01 33.23 56.48
CA MET A 1 10.89 32.56 55.80
C MET A 1 10.92 32.99 54.33
N TYR A 2 11.93 32.47 53.64
CA TYR A 2 12.27 32.70 52.23
C TYR A 2 12.84 31.36 51.75
N LEU A 3 12.72 31.08 50.45
CA LEU A 3 13.06 29.84 49.75
C LEU A 3 11.91 28.83 49.74
N HIS A 4 11.18 28.74 48.62
CA HIS A 4 10.65 27.49 48.02
C HIS A 4 10.06 27.69 46.61
N GLY A 5 9.90 28.94 46.12
CA GLY A 5 9.43 29.19 44.75
C GLY A 5 10.49 29.26 43.64
N GLY A 6 11.77 29.46 43.99
CA GLY A 6 12.85 29.65 43.00
C GLY A 6 13.42 28.37 42.40
N ASN A 7 13.39 27.25 43.14
CA ASN A 7 14.06 26.02 42.72
C ASN A 7 13.26 25.21 41.70
N ALA A 8 11.93 25.28 41.70
CA ALA A 8 11.08 24.57 40.73
C ALA A 8 11.12 25.23 39.34
N LEU A 9 11.11 26.56 39.28
CA LEU A 9 11.23 27.29 38.01
C LEU A 9 12.63 27.14 37.41
N PHE A 10 13.68 27.12 38.24
CA PHE A 10 15.05 26.87 37.79
C PHE A 10 15.23 25.43 37.32
N LEU A 11 14.57 24.43 37.93
CA LEU A 11 14.61 23.04 37.46
C LEU A 11 13.88 22.86 36.12
N VAL A 12 12.73 23.51 35.92
CA VAL A 12 11.98 23.45 34.65
C VAL A 12 12.72 24.16 33.53
N VAL A 13 13.34 25.32 33.81
CA VAL A 13 14.20 26.01 32.85
C VAL A 13 15.49 25.24 32.59
N LEU A 14 16.10 24.59 33.59
CA LEU A 14 17.29 23.77 33.39
C LEU A 14 16.96 22.49 32.61
N VAL A 15 15.81 21.84 32.85
CA VAL A 15 15.35 20.68 32.05
C VAL A 15 15.01 21.11 30.63
N TYR A 16 14.33 22.25 30.43
CA TYR A 16 14.03 22.78 29.10
C TYR A 16 15.29 23.22 28.36
N VAL A 17 16.24 23.86 29.05
CA VAL A 17 17.55 24.24 28.49
C VAL A 17 18.39 23.00 28.22
N ILE A 18 18.42 22.00 29.11
CA ILE A 18 19.12 20.72 28.85
C ILE A 18 18.48 19.97 27.67
N ASP A 19 17.16 19.92 27.55
CA ASP A 19 16.45 19.27 26.43
C ASP A 19 16.69 20.02 25.10
N THR A 20 16.81 21.35 25.13
CA THR A 20 17.08 22.18 23.93
C THR A 20 18.57 22.38 23.60
N THR A 21 19.49 22.30 24.56
CA THR A 21 20.95 22.40 24.32
C THR A 21 21.65 21.05 24.16
N TYR A 22 21.18 19.96 24.77
CA TYR A 22 21.73 18.62 24.49
C TYR A 22 21.20 18.00 23.19
N GLY A 23 20.05 18.46 22.68
CA GLY A 23 19.62 18.17 21.31
C GLY A 23 20.58 18.70 20.23
N PHE A 24 21.49 19.60 20.59
CA PHE A 24 22.39 20.28 19.67
C PHE A 24 23.79 19.64 19.55
N LEU A 25 24.17 18.69 20.42
CA LEU A 25 25.60 18.39 20.62
C LEU A 25 26.16 17.07 20.07
N PHE A 26 25.36 16.11 19.59
CA PHE A 26 25.89 15.00 18.78
C PHE A 26 24.83 14.54 17.76
N LYS A 27 25.08 14.78 16.46
CA LYS A 27 24.30 14.12 15.40
C LYS A 27 24.58 12.62 15.49
N LYS A 28 23.54 11.82 15.73
CA LYS A 28 23.66 10.35 15.77
C LYS A 28 24.29 9.85 14.47
N THR A 29 25.20 8.90 14.60
CA THR A 29 25.68 8.11 13.47
C THR A 29 24.51 7.31 12.89
N ILE A 30 24.63 6.89 11.62
CA ILE A 30 23.63 6.03 10.98
C ILE A 30 23.41 4.74 11.78
N GLN A 31 24.47 4.19 12.38
CA GLN A 31 24.40 3.00 13.20
C GLN A 31 23.56 3.21 14.47
N GLU A 32 23.80 4.29 15.21
CA GLU A 32 23.00 4.65 16.39
C GLU A 32 21.54 4.94 16.03
N SER A 33 21.29 5.50 14.85
CA SER A 33 19.93 5.69 14.32
C SER A 33 19.25 4.36 14.03
N ILE A 34 19.93 3.39 13.39
CA ILE A 34 19.39 2.03 13.18
C ILE A 34 19.01 1.38 14.52
N GLU A 35 19.89 1.43 15.52
CA GLU A 35 19.64 0.83 16.83
C GLU A 35 18.45 1.48 17.55
N THR A 36 18.32 2.81 17.47
CA THR A 36 17.18 3.53 18.05
C THR A 36 15.87 3.18 17.33
N LEU A 37 15.90 3.12 16.00
CA LEU A 37 14.73 2.76 15.20
C LEU A 37 14.30 1.31 15.44
N ALA A 38 15.26 0.39 15.60
CA ALA A 38 14.99 -1.00 15.92
C ALA A 38 14.18 -1.16 17.21
N VAL A 39 14.53 -0.39 18.25
CA VAL A 39 13.79 -0.36 19.52
C VAL A 39 12.37 0.16 19.28
N ARG A 40 12.19 1.26 18.54
CA ARG A 40 10.85 1.80 18.22
C ARG A 40 10.00 0.79 17.43
N VAL A 41 10.58 0.11 16.45
CA VAL A 41 9.89 -0.93 15.66
C VAL A 41 9.46 -2.09 16.56
N GLU A 42 10.32 -2.54 17.48
CA GLU A 42 9.99 -3.61 18.43
C GLU A 42 8.90 -3.21 19.43
N GLU A 43 8.92 -1.97 19.94
CA GLU A 43 7.91 -1.43 20.86
C GLU A 43 6.52 -1.32 20.22
N LEU A 44 6.47 -1.07 18.91
CA LEU A 44 5.24 -1.03 18.10
C LEU A 44 4.75 -2.42 17.66
N GLN A 45 5.32 -3.50 18.22
CA GLN A 45 4.82 -4.87 18.08
C GLN A 45 4.30 -5.38 19.43
N PRO A 46 2.97 -5.43 19.67
CA PRO A 46 2.39 -5.95 20.90
C PRO A 46 2.84 -7.38 21.18
N LYS A 47 3.31 -7.62 22.41
CA LYS A 47 3.74 -8.96 22.87
C LYS A 47 2.58 -9.81 23.39
N GLU A 48 1.45 -9.16 23.64
CA GLU A 48 0.17 -9.73 24.07
C GLU A 48 -0.98 -8.93 23.44
N ASP A 49 -2.16 -9.54 23.38
CA ASP A 49 -3.38 -8.85 22.96
C ASP A 49 -3.71 -7.78 24.02
N LYS A 50 -3.86 -6.52 23.60
CA LYS A 50 -4.08 -5.39 24.53
C LYS A 50 -5.08 -4.39 23.98
N LYS A 51 -5.73 -3.63 24.87
CA LYS A 51 -6.44 -2.41 24.47
C LYS A 51 -5.43 -1.33 24.08
N SER A 52 -5.71 -0.61 23.01
CA SER A 52 -4.85 0.51 22.58
C SER A 52 -5.35 1.88 23.02
N SER A 53 -6.57 1.96 23.56
CA SER A 53 -7.12 3.18 24.14
C SER A 53 -7.77 2.90 25.48
N LEU A 54 -7.64 3.85 26.41
CA LEU A 54 -8.33 3.82 27.69
C LEU A 54 -9.83 4.13 27.54
N LEU A 55 -10.19 4.91 26.53
CA LEU A 55 -11.55 5.42 26.32
C LEU A 55 -12.29 4.70 25.19
N LEU A 56 -11.56 4.28 24.16
CA LEU A 56 -12.11 3.66 22.97
C LEU A 56 -11.88 2.14 23.03
N PRO A 57 -12.77 1.33 22.43
CA PRO A 57 -12.73 -0.13 22.60
C PRO A 57 -11.68 -0.83 21.74
N TRP A 58 -10.83 -0.07 21.04
CA TRP A 58 -9.85 -0.60 20.10
C TRP A 58 -8.88 -1.60 20.74
N THR A 59 -8.59 -2.67 20.01
CA THR A 59 -7.60 -3.69 20.40
C THR A 59 -6.42 -3.72 19.44
N LEU A 60 -5.29 -4.16 19.97
CA LEU A 60 -4.09 -4.51 19.22
C LEU A 60 -3.79 -5.98 19.45
N ASP A 61 -3.60 -6.71 18.36
CA ASP A 61 -3.37 -8.15 18.41
C ASP A 61 -1.90 -8.46 18.68
N ARG A 62 -1.65 -9.55 19.39
CA ARG A 62 -0.31 -10.05 19.65
C ARG A 62 0.41 -10.36 18.33
N GLY A 63 1.60 -9.79 18.19
CA GLY A 63 2.54 -10.06 17.11
C GLY A 63 2.32 -9.27 15.83
N THR A 64 1.18 -8.59 15.66
CA THR A 64 0.99 -7.62 14.56
C THR A 64 1.82 -6.37 14.82
N TYR A 65 2.08 -5.57 13.80
CA TYR A 65 2.64 -4.24 14.00
C TYR A 65 1.54 -3.18 13.98
N GLU A 66 1.70 -2.14 14.80
CA GLU A 66 0.70 -1.07 14.90
C GLU A 66 0.50 -0.37 13.55
N SER A 67 -0.78 -0.30 13.15
CA SER A 67 -1.27 0.40 11.96
C SER A 67 -2.56 1.12 12.34
N VAL A 68 -2.81 2.25 11.70
CA VAL A 68 -4.01 3.05 11.92
C VAL A 68 -4.67 3.47 10.61
N VAL A 69 -6.00 3.49 10.60
CA VAL A 69 -6.80 4.12 9.56
C VAL A 69 -7.04 5.57 9.94
N LYS A 70 -6.73 6.46 8.99
CA LYS A 70 -6.94 7.89 9.05
C LYS A 70 -7.81 8.33 7.87
N LEU A 71 -8.34 9.53 7.94
CA LEU A 71 -9.06 10.16 6.83
C LEU A 71 -8.21 11.32 6.30
N ASN A 72 -7.94 11.33 4.99
CA ASN A 72 -7.14 12.38 4.34
C ASN A 72 -7.96 13.66 4.16
N PHE A 73 -8.33 14.29 5.28
CA PHE A 73 -8.92 15.62 5.28
C PHE A 73 -7.86 16.68 5.04
N HIS A 74 -8.13 17.68 4.21
CA HIS A 74 -7.27 18.84 3.94
C HIS A 74 -8.11 20.11 3.86
N GLY A 75 -7.46 21.26 3.64
CA GLY A 75 -8.14 22.54 3.59
C GLY A 75 -8.15 23.24 4.95
N ALA A 76 -9.32 23.60 5.46
CA ALA A 76 -9.46 24.42 6.66
C ALA A 76 -8.74 23.82 7.90
N PRO A 77 -8.29 24.65 8.87
CA PRO A 77 -7.52 24.19 10.03
C PRO A 77 -8.16 23.04 10.81
N GLU A 78 -9.48 23.05 10.97
CA GLU A 78 -10.26 22.01 11.64
C GLU A 78 -10.23 20.67 10.90
N MET A 79 -10.22 20.69 9.56
CA MET A 79 -10.12 19.49 8.73
C MET A 79 -8.73 18.85 8.87
N ALA A 80 -7.68 19.68 8.81
CA ALA A 80 -6.32 19.23 9.08
C ALA A 80 -6.16 18.71 10.54
N ALA A 81 -6.87 19.30 11.50
CA ALA A 81 -6.87 18.83 12.88
C ALA A 81 -7.57 17.46 13.01
N ILE A 82 -8.65 17.19 12.27
CA ILE A 82 -9.29 15.88 12.25
C ILE A 82 -8.34 14.82 11.66
N ARG A 83 -7.70 15.09 10.50
CA ARG A 83 -6.67 14.20 9.91
C ARG A 83 -5.59 13.82 10.94
N LYS A 84 -5.19 14.79 11.76
CA LYS A 84 -4.13 14.60 12.75
C LYS A 84 -4.56 13.81 13.98
N ASN A 85 -5.72 14.13 14.53
CA ASN A 85 -6.12 13.64 15.85
C ASN A 85 -7.06 12.43 15.80
N PHE A 86 -7.74 12.20 14.67
CA PHE A 86 -8.60 11.03 14.49
C PHE A 86 -7.83 9.88 13.84
N ALA A 87 -7.85 8.72 14.49
CA ALA A 87 -7.26 7.50 14.00
C ALA A 87 -7.97 6.29 14.61
N VAL A 88 -8.02 5.20 13.84
CA VAL A 88 -8.58 3.91 14.23
C VAL A 88 -7.50 2.87 14.12
N ASN A 89 -7.19 2.15 15.21
CA ASN A 89 -6.22 1.07 15.10
C ASN A 89 -6.74 -0.04 14.19
N ASP A 90 -5.85 -0.62 13.40
CA ASP A 90 -6.16 -1.69 12.46
C ASP A 90 -5.14 -2.82 12.61
N ASN A 91 -5.64 -4.04 12.76
CA ASN A 91 -4.82 -5.25 12.76
C ASN A 91 -4.93 -5.89 11.37
N ASN A 92 -3.87 -5.78 10.59
CA ASN A 92 -3.80 -6.36 9.24
C ASN A 92 -2.51 -7.15 9.01
N MET A 93 -2.59 -8.06 8.05
CA MET A 93 -1.48 -8.90 7.63
C MET A 93 -0.40 -8.08 6.90
N PHE A 94 -0.82 -7.26 5.93
CA PHE A 94 0.05 -6.51 5.01
C PHE A 94 1.20 -5.79 5.71
N VAL A 95 0.87 -4.91 6.65
CA VAL A 95 1.87 -4.10 7.37
C VAL A 95 2.84 -4.99 8.16
N THR A 96 2.31 -6.06 8.75
CA THR A 96 3.07 -6.99 9.57
C THR A 96 4.06 -7.76 8.71
N ALA A 97 3.63 -8.20 7.53
CA ALA A 97 4.48 -8.92 6.60
C ALA A 97 5.58 -8.02 6.02
N TRP A 98 5.27 -6.77 5.63
CA TRP A 98 6.23 -5.84 5.06
C TRP A 98 7.30 -5.35 6.04
N ILE A 99 6.92 -5.03 7.27
CA ILE A 99 7.90 -4.69 8.32
C ILE A 99 8.82 -5.90 8.57
N THR A 100 8.26 -7.10 8.65
CA THR A 100 9.04 -8.33 8.83
C THR A 100 9.98 -8.58 7.65
N ALA A 101 9.53 -8.36 6.41
CA ALA A 101 10.35 -8.47 5.21
C ALA A 101 11.54 -7.48 5.25
N CYS A 102 11.31 -6.22 5.64
CA CYS A 102 12.38 -5.22 5.81
C CYS A 102 13.43 -5.68 6.83
N LEU A 103 12.98 -6.22 7.98
CA LEU A 103 13.89 -6.74 9.01
C LEU A 103 14.70 -7.94 8.51
N LEU A 104 14.08 -8.83 7.74
CA LEU A 104 14.75 -9.99 7.14
C LEU A 104 15.75 -9.58 6.06
N GLU A 105 15.45 -8.57 5.24
CA GLU A 105 16.43 -8.03 4.29
C GLU A 105 17.63 -7.39 4.98
N ILE A 106 17.41 -6.63 6.05
CA ILE A 106 18.50 -6.08 6.87
C ILE A 106 19.38 -7.21 7.42
N GLN A 107 18.76 -8.28 7.93
CA GLN A 107 19.47 -9.48 8.37
C GLN A 107 20.22 -10.15 7.21
N ALA A 108 19.61 -10.26 6.04
CA ALA A 108 20.20 -10.88 4.87
C ALA A 108 21.41 -10.12 4.35
N LEU A 109 21.50 -8.79 4.55
CA LEU A 109 22.67 -7.98 4.24
C LEU A 109 23.84 -8.22 5.22
N GLU A 110 23.65 -9.01 6.28
CA GLU A 110 24.62 -9.26 7.35
C GLU A 110 25.15 -7.94 7.97
N GLY A 111 24.24 -6.97 8.13
CA GLY A 111 24.53 -5.67 8.74
C GLY A 111 24.83 -5.74 10.23
N ALA A 112 25.17 -4.59 10.81
CA ALA A 112 25.45 -4.47 12.24
C ALA A 112 24.21 -4.69 13.12
N TYR A 113 23.01 -4.45 12.60
CA TYR A 113 21.77 -4.80 13.29
C TYR A 113 21.25 -6.18 12.87
N LYS A 114 20.85 -6.98 13.86
CA LYS A 114 20.20 -8.27 13.68
C LYS A 114 18.84 -8.24 14.39
N PRO A 115 17.72 -8.44 13.69
CA PRO A 115 16.41 -8.48 14.34
C PRO A 115 16.35 -9.64 15.34
N LYS A 116 15.64 -9.42 16.45
CA LYS A 116 15.44 -10.46 17.45
C LYS A 116 14.60 -11.59 16.84
N LYS A 117 15.06 -12.83 17.00
CA LYS A 117 14.34 -14.00 16.48
C LYS A 117 12.90 -14.10 17.00
N GLU A 118 12.69 -13.72 18.26
CA GLU A 118 11.37 -13.67 18.89
C GLU A 118 10.42 -12.67 18.22
N GLN A 119 10.93 -11.52 17.78
CA GLN A 119 10.15 -10.51 17.04
C GLN A 119 9.62 -11.08 15.72
N ILE A 120 10.46 -11.81 14.98
CA ILE A 120 10.05 -12.50 13.75
C ILE A 120 9.08 -13.65 14.05
N HIS A 121 9.33 -14.43 15.11
CA HIS A 121 8.43 -15.51 15.52
C HIS A 121 7.00 -15.01 15.81
N LEU A 122 6.88 -13.91 16.58
CA LEU A 122 5.59 -13.30 16.89
C LEU A 122 4.86 -12.82 15.63
N ALA A 123 5.58 -12.23 14.67
CA ALA A 123 4.99 -11.81 13.40
C ALA A 123 4.47 -13.01 12.59
N LEU A 124 5.22 -14.12 12.54
CA LEU A 124 4.79 -15.34 11.86
C LEU A 124 3.57 -16.00 12.52
N ASP A 125 3.49 -15.98 13.86
CA ASP A 125 2.29 -16.41 14.58
C ASP A 125 1.06 -15.56 14.23
N ALA A 126 1.25 -14.24 14.08
CA ALA A 126 0.17 -13.33 13.71
C ALA A 126 -0.27 -13.57 12.26
N ILE A 127 0.67 -13.56 11.31
CA ILE A 127 0.41 -13.77 9.87
C ILE A 127 -0.30 -15.10 9.60
N GLY A 128 0.05 -16.17 10.31
CA GLY A 128 -0.60 -17.47 10.16
C GLY A 128 -2.10 -17.50 10.51
N LYS A 129 -2.68 -16.43 11.07
CA LYS A 129 -4.12 -16.30 11.34
C LYS A 129 -4.93 -15.81 10.13
N TYR A 130 -4.27 -15.36 9.07
CA TYR A 130 -4.85 -14.66 7.93
C TYR A 130 -4.98 -15.54 6.66
N HIS A 131 -4.83 -16.86 6.78
CA HIS A 131 -5.14 -17.75 5.66
C HIS A 131 -6.63 -17.75 5.35
N ASP A 132 -6.99 -17.86 4.06
CA ASP A 132 -8.39 -17.99 3.66
C ASP A 132 -9.02 -19.28 4.21
N LYS A 133 -10.06 -19.13 5.03
CA LYS A 133 -10.80 -20.22 5.67
C LYS A 133 -12.02 -20.66 4.85
N ASN A 134 -12.26 -20.03 3.71
CA ASN A 134 -13.41 -20.30 2.85
C ASN A 134 -13.21 -21.45 1.86
N VAL A 135 -12.04 -22.09 1.88
CA VAL A 135 -11.70 -23.30 1.12
C VAL A 135 -11.61 -24.52 2.04
N ASN A 136 -11.83 -25.72 1.48
CA ASN A 136 -11.84 -26.99 2.21
C ASN A 136 -10.50 -27.75 2.12
N TYR A 137 -9.42 -27.05 1.77
CA TYR A 137 -8.08 -27.59 1.63
C TYR A 137 -7.08 -26.59 2.24
N ASN A 138 -5.88 -27.07 2.60
CA ASN A 138 -4.82 -26.18 3.05
C ASN A 138 -4.47 -25.20 1.91
N THR A 139 -4.40 -23.91 2.21
CA THR A 139 -4.16 -22.87 1.21
C THR A 139 -3.08 -21.91 1.68
N SER A 140 -2.29 -21.40 0.73
CA SER A 140 -1.37 -20.28 0.94
C SER A 140 -1.97 -18.93 0.52
N VAL A 141 -3.25 -18.90 0.16
CA VAL A 141 -4.00 -17.67 -0.12
C VAL A 141 -4.30 -16.94 1.19
N MET A 142 -4.00 -15.65 1.22
CA MET A 142 -4.05 -14.80 2.42
C MET A 142 -5.15 -13.73 2.29
N THR A 143 -5.71 -13.32 3.43
CA THR A 143 -6.62 -12.18 3.55
C THR A 143 -5.94 -11.01 4.23
N PHE A 144 -6.35 -9.79 3.88
CA PHE A 144 -5.88 -8.57 4.55
C PHE A 144 -6.23 -8.52 6.04
N TRP A 145 -7.49 -8.85 6.37
CA TRP A 145 -8.02 -8.89 7.74
C TRP A 145 -8.24 -10.32 8.25
N PRO A 146 -8.30 -10.53 9.57
CA PRO A 146 -8.69 -11.82 10.11
C PRO A 146 -10.13 -12.17 9.70
N GLN A 147 -10.37 -13.47 9.50
CA GLN A 147 -11.70 -13.98 9.19
C GLN A 147 -12.42 -14.54 10.43
N VAL A 148 -13.67 -14.12 10.62
CA VAL A 148 -14.61 -14.64 11.64
C VAL A 148 -15.74 -15.41 10.96
N TYR A 149 -16.14 -16.55 11.54
CA TYR A 149 -17.20 -17.37 10.97
C TYR A 149 -18.58 -16.77 11.29
N ASN A 150 -19.29 -16.39 10.25
CA ASN A 150 -20.68 -15.93 10.36
C ASN A 150 -21.63 -17.13 10.26
N LYS A 151 -22.26 -17.49 11.38
CA LYS A 151 -23.20 -18.62 11.46
C LYS A 151 -24.43 -18.46 10.57
N THR A 152 -24.92 -17.23 10.40
CA THR A 152 -26.11 -16.93 9.58
C THR A 152 -25.78 -17.05 8.09
N ALA A 153 -24.65 -16.49 7.65
CA ALA A 153 -24.20 -16.58 6.27
C ALA A 153 -23.60 -17.96 5.92
N MET A 154 -23.27 -18.76 6.93
CA MET A 154 -22.48 -19.99 6.84
C MET A 154 -21.19 -19.77 6.03
N LYS A 155 -20.47 -18.68 6.34
CA LYS A 155 -19.29 -18.25 5.61
C LYS A 155 -18.32 -17.52 6.53
N TRP A 156 -17.02 -17.65 6.26
CA TRP A 156 -16.00 -16.85 6.93
C TRP A 156 -15.93 -15.47 6.25
N GLN A 157 -15.91 -14.40 7.05
CA GLN A 157 -15.92 -13.02 6.58
C GLN A 157 -14.72 -12.26 7.14
N SER A 158 -14.03 -11.50 6.28
CA SER A 158 -13.02 -10.54 6.72
C SER A 158 -13.66 -9.54 7.69
N THR A 159 -13.02 -9.32 8.83
CA THR A 159 -13.62 -8.59 9.95
C THR A 159 -12.58 -7.66 10.57
N PRO A 160 -12.44 -6.40 10.11
CA PRO A 160 -11.66 -5.40 10.84
C PRO A 160 -12.43 -4.96 12.08
N ASP A 161 -12.25 -5.71 13.17
CA ASP A 161 -13.03 -5.57 14.40
C ASP A 161 -13.12 -4.13 14.90
N ASN A 162 -11.98 -3.43 14.91
CA ASN A 162 -11.90 -2.04 15.31
C ASN A 162 -12.78 -1.16 14.41
N LEU A 163 -12.56 -1.15 13.09
CA LEU A 163 -13.35 -0.33 12.16
C LEU A 163 -14.84 -0.62 12.26
N LEU A 164 -15.24 -1.89 12.38
CA LEU A 164 -16.65 -2.27 12.54
C LEU A 164 -17.23 -1.77 13.87
N GLN A 165 -16.47 -1.81 14.96
CA GLN A 165 -16.88 -1.25 16.25
C GLN A 165 -17.08 0.26 16.19
N LEU A 166 -16.29 1.00 15.41
CA LEU A 166 -16.51 2.44 15.20
C LEU A 166 -17.92 2.71 14.70
N PHE A 167 -18.36 2.00 13.65
CA PHE A 167 -19.70 2.18 13.10
C PHE A 167 -20.79 1.79 14.10
N GLN A 168 -20.59 0.71 14.87
CA GLN A 168 -21.53 0.34 15.92
C GLN A 168 -21.63 1.38 17.05
N MET A 169 -20.54 2.08 17.37
CA MET A 169 -20.57 3.18 18.33
C MET A 169 -21.39 4.37 17.83
N THR A 170 -21.39 4.63 16.51
CA THR A 170 -22.20 5.71 15.93
C THR A 170 -23.70 5.51 16.07
N ASP A 171 -24.17 4.27 16.20
CA ASP A 171 -25.60 3.97 16.43
C ASP A 171 -26.14 4.53 17.76
N LYS A 172 -25.24 4.80 18.72
CA LYS A 172 -25.57 5.35 20.03
C LYS A 172 -25.28 6.85 20.13
N PHE A 173 -24.81 7.46 19.05
CA PHE A 173 -24.34 8.84 19.04
C PHE A 173 -25.48 9.81 18.71
N PRO A 174 -25.71 10.88 19.50
CA PRO A 174 -26.78 11.85 19.24
C PRO A 174 -26.39 12.81 18.10
N ALA A 175 -26.37 12.29 16.86
CA ALA A 175 -25.86 12.97 15.68
C ALA A 175 -26.50 14.35 15.43
N ALA A 176 -27.83 14.44 15.49
CA ALA A 176 -28.57 15.68 15.24
C ALA A 176 -28.20 16.81 16.22
N GLY A 177 -28.02 16.48 17.50
CA GLY A 177 -27.62 17.45 18.53
C GLY A 177 -26.17 17.92 18.36
N LEU A 178 -25.26 17.02 17.94
CA LEU A 178 -23.88 17.42 17.64
C LEU A 178 -23.81 18.31 16.39
N GLU A 179 -24.56 17.98 15.34
CA GLU A 179 -24.57 18.75 14.09
C GLU A 179 -24.97 20.20 14.34
N GLU A 180 -26.04 20.43 15.10
CA GLU A 180 -26.52 21.76 15.48
C GLU A 180 -25.46 22.53 16.27
N VAL A 181 -24.84 21.90 17.26
CA VAL A 181 -23.76 22.51 18.07
C VAL A 181 -22.54 22.86 17.22
N LEU A 182 -22.10 21.96 16.33
CA LEU A 182 -20.96 22.20 15.44
C LEU A 182 -21.25 23.36 14.48
N ARG A 183 -22.45 23.43 13.90
CA ARG A 183 -22.87 24.56 13.05
C ARG A 183 -22.88 25.87 13.82
N LEU A 184 -23.38 25.89 15.06
CA LEU A 184 -23.36 27.07 15.94
C LEU A 184 -21.93 27.52 16.30
N MET A 185 -20.98 26.59 16.37
CA MET A 185 -19.56 26.88 16.63
C MET A 185 -18.77 27.27 15.37
N GLY A 186 -19.43 27.40 14.21
CA GLY A 186 -18.76 27.70 12.94
C GLY A 186 -18.07 26.50 12.28
N LEU A 187 -18.31 25.28 12.77
CA LEU A 187 -17.74 24.02 12.26
C LEU A 187 -18.72 23.29 11.32
N GLY A 188 -19.42 24.04 10.47
CA GLY A 188 -20.47 23.50 9.59
C GLY A 188 -19.96 22.48 8.56
N ASP A 189 -18.70 22.61 8.12
CA ASP A 189 -18.08 21.65 7.21
C ASP A 189 -17.82 20.31 7.90
N VAL A 190 -17.33 20.33 9.15
CA VAL A 190 -17.17 19.14 9.99
C VAL A 190 -18.52 18.47 10.23
N ALA A 191 -19.56 19.26 10.50
CA ALA A 191 -20.91 18.76 10.68
C ALA A 191 -21.42 18.01 9.44
N THR A 192 -21.19 18.57 8.25
CA THR A 192 -21.57 17.98 6.96
C THR A 192 -20.82 16.67 6.68
N VAL A 193 -19.54 16.59 7.04
CA VAL A 193 -18.74 15.37 6.91
C VAL A 193 -19.23 14.27 7.84
N ILE A 194 -19.53 14.60 9.09
CA ILE A 194 -20.08 13.63 10.05
C ILE A 194 -21.42 13.09 9.54
N ASP A 195 -22.29 13.98 9.06
CA ASP A 195 -23.58 13.60 8.50
C ASP A 195 -23.41 12.63 7.30
N HIS A 196 -22.50 12.94 6.39
CA HIS A 196 -22.17 12.08 5.26
C HIS A 196 -21.68 10.68 5.69
N LEU A 197 -20.74 10.61 6.64
CA LEU A 197 -20.22 9.35 7.17
C LEU A 197 -21.30 8.50 7.84
N LEU A 198 -22.26 9.13 8.53
CA LEU A 198 -23.37 8.44 9.18
C LEU A 198 -24.39 7.91 8.18
N HIS A 199 -24.71 8.68 7.13
CA HIS A 199 -25.58 8.25 6.05
C HIS A 199 -24.99 7.08 5.25
N GLU A 200 -23.66 7.04 5.09
CA GLU A 200 -22.96 6.01 4.33
C GLU A 200 -22.45 4.84 5.18
N LYS A 201 -22.70 4.82 6.48
CA LYS A 201 -22.16 3.81 7.42
C LYS A 201 -22.38 2.37 6.97
N SER A 202 -23.56 2.05 6.43
CA SER A 202 -23.91 0.69 6.01
C SER A 202 -23.15 0.27 4.75
N MET A 203 -22.87 1.22 3.86
CA MET A 203 -22.03 0.99 2.69
C MET A 203 -20.58 0.74 3.11
N PHE A 204 -20.03 1.57 4.01
CA PHE A 204 -18.68 1.37 4.53
C PHE A 204 -18.54 0.05 5.28
N ALA A 205 -19.47 -0.29 6.17
CA ALA A 205 -19.47 -1.56 6.89
C ALA A 205 -19.48 -2.77 5.93
N ALA A 206 -20.29 -2.71 4.86
CA ALA A 206 -20.31 -3.76 3.84
C ALA A 206 -19.00 -3.84 3.04
N ALA A 207 -18.35 -2.70 2.75
CA ALA A 207 -17.10 -2.63 2.02
C ALA A 207 -15.89 -3.22 2.77
N PHE A 208 -15.99 -3.43 4.09
CA PHE A 208 -14.94 -4.04 4.90
C PHE A 208 -14.93 -5.58 4.89
N HIS A 209 -15.92 -6.21 4.25
CA HIS A 209 -15.98 -7.66 4.11
C HIS A 209 -15.39 -8.14 2.78
N ILE A 210 -14.13 -7.74 2.52
CA ILE A 210 -13.38 -8.02 1.29
C ILE A 210 -12.94 -9.49 1.18
N PRO A 211 -12.79 -10.03 -0.05
CA PRO A 211 -12.22 -11.37 -0.27
C PRO A 211 -10.69 -11.37 -0.06
N PRO A 212 -10.04 -12.55 -0.11
CA PRO A 212 -8.59 -12.63 -0.24
C PRO A 212 -8.08 -11.87 -1.47
N ASP A 213 -6.81 -11.47 -1.46
CA ASP A 213 -6.18 -10.73 -2.56
C ASP A 213 -4.78 -11.28 -2.89
N PHE A 214 -4.29 -10.87 -4.06
CA PHE A 214 -2.99 -11.28 -4.55
C PHE A 214 -1.83 -10.56 -3.86
N ASP A 215 -2.07 -9.41 -3.24
CA ASP A 215 -1.01 -8.65 -2.59
C ASP A 215 -0.53 -9.37 -1.32
N ASP A 216 -1.41 -9.54 -0.33
CA ASP A 216 -1.08 -10.25 0.91
C ASP A 216 -0.59 -11.67 0.65
N THR A 217 -1.17 -12.35 -0.35
CA THR A 217 -0.78 -13.70 -0.75
C THR A 217 0.68 -13.76 -1.22
N PHE A 218 1.08 -12.87 -2.14
CA PHE A 218 2.42 -12.93 -2.71
C PHE A 218 3.47 -12.20 -1.87
N VAL A 219 3.09 -11.23 -1.02
CA VAL A 219 3.94 -10.68 0.04
C VAL A 219 4.30 -11.78 1.04
N ASN A 220 3.34 -12.61 1.46
CA ASN A 220 3.61 -13.77 2.33
C ASN A 220 4.57 -14.78 1.69
N ILE A 221 4.40 -15.06 0.39
CA ILE A 221 5.30 -15.97 -0.36
C ILE A 221 6.71 -15.37 -0.49
N GLY A 222 6.82 -14.06 -0.72
CA GLY A 222 8.09 -13.33 -0.69
C GLY A 222 8.76 -13.40 0.68
N LEU A 223 7.99 -13.27 1.77
CA LEU A 223 8.46 -13.43 3.14
C LEU A 223 9.05 -14.83 3.40
N GLY A 224 8.37 -15.87 2.93
CA GLY A 224 8.88 -17.24 2.99
C GLY A 224 10.19 -17.44 2.23
N SER A 225 10.35 -16.75 1.10
CA SER A 225 11.58 -16.76 0.29
C SER A 225 12.75 -16.16 1.08
N LEU A 226 12.55 -15.01 1.73
CA LEU A 226 13.55 -14.35 2.58
C LEU A 226 13.97 -15.23 3.77
N LEU A 227 13.00 -15.86 4.45
CA LEU A 227 13.29 -16.78 5.56
C LEU A 227 14.15 -17.97 5.11
N LYS A 228 13.87 -18.51 3.92
CA LYS A 228 14.61 -19.64 3.36
C LYS A 228 16.07 -19.29 3.04
N GLU A 229 16.34 -18.07 2.61
CA GLU A 229 17.69 -17.62 2.28
C GLU A 229 18.59 -17.34 3.49
N ILE A 230 18.02 -17.21 4.70
CA ILE A 230 18.77 -16.86 5.92
C ILE A 230 19.01 -18.14 6.76
N PRO A 231 20.24 -18.71 6.77
CA PRO A 231 20.50 -20.00 7.40
C PRO A 231 20.15 -20.05 8.90
N SER A 232 20.37 -18.94 9.62
CA SER A 232 20.07 -18.82 11.05
C SER A 232 18.57 -18.90 11.38
N PHE A 233 17.69 -18.80 10.38
CA PHE A 233 16.23 -18.78 10.53
C PHE A 233 15.55 -20.03 9.94
N THR A 234 16.28 -21.13 9.80
CA THR A 234 15.74 -22.41 9.28
C THR A 234 14.47 -22.89 10.02
N ASP A 235 14.41 -22.75 11.35
CA ASP A 235 13.23 -23.11 12.16
C ASP A 235 12.04 -22.16 11.95
N LEU A 236 12.31 -20.87 11.75
CA LEU A 236 11.27 -19.90 11.41
C LEU A 236 10.73 -20.14 9.99
N PHE A 237 11.61 -20.52 9.05
CA PHE A 237 11.20 -20.97 7.72
C PHE A 237 10.31 -22.22 7.81
N GLN A 238 10.69 -23.23 8.60
CA GLN A 238 9.86 -24.44 8.80
C GLN A 238 8.48 -24.10 9.40
N LYS A 239 8.42 -23.15 10.34
CA LYS A 239 7.16 -22.64 10.90
C LYS A 239 6.30 -21.97 9.82
N TRP A 240 6.90 -21.11 8.99
CA TRP A 240 6.18 -20.49 7.88
C TRP A 240 5.70 -21.53 6.87
N GLN A 241 6.54 -22.50 6.52
CA GLN A 241 6.23 -23.55 5.54
C GLN A 241 5.10 -24.46 6.02
N SER A 242 5.01 -24.76 7.33
CA SER A 242 3.92 -25.59 7.86
C SER A 242 2.56 -24.90 7.76
N ALA A 243 2.51 -23.58 7.96
CA ALA A 243 1.32 -22.76 7.70
C ALA A 243 1.01 -22.64 6.20
N ASN A 244 2.04 -22.65 5.34
CA ASN A 244 1.96 -22.50 3.89
C ASN A 244 2.16 -23.82 3.14
N SER A 245 1.54 -24.90 3.62
CA SER A 245 1.79 -26.25 3.11
C SER A 245 1.32 -26.51 1.67
N ASN A 246 0.55 -25.59 1.07
CA ASN A 246 0.07 -25.71 -0.30
C ASN A 246 0.29 -24.41 -1.11
N LEU A 247 1.55 -24.15 -1.45
CA LEU A 247 1.92 -22.98 -2.26
C LEU A 247 1.28 -22.99 -3.66
N THR A 248 0.95 -24.17 -4.20
CA THR A 248 0.30 -24.28 -5.52
C THR A 248 -1.10 -23.67 -5.54
N SER A 249 -1.77 -23.51 -4.39
CA SER A 249 -3.09 -22.84 -4.35
C SER A 249 -3.01 -21.39 -4.81
N ALA A 250 -1.90 -20.68 -4.54
CA ALA A 250 -1.68 -19.32 -5.00
C ALA A 250 -1.51 -19.24 -6.53
N LEU A 251 -0.77 -20.18 -7.13
CA LEU A 251 -0.61 -20.25 -8.60
C LEU A 251 -1.91 -20.66 -9.30
N ASN A 252 -2.69 -21.55 -8.69
CA ASN A 252 -4.01 -21.92 -9.21
C ASN A 252 -4.98 -20.74 -9.14
N ALA A 253 -4.99 -19.99 -8.04
CA ALA A 253 -5.74 -18.75 -7.92
C ALA A 253 -5.31 -17.75 -9.01
N LEU A 254 -4.01 -17.51 -9.18
CA LEU A 254 -3.45 -16.62 -10.19
C LEU A 254 -3.99 -16.92 -11.59
N LYS A 255 -3.89 -18.19 -12.02
CA LYS A 255 -4.39 -18.62 -13.34
C LYS A 255 -5.91 -18.47 -13.47
N HIS A 256 -6.64 -18.78 -12.40
CA HIS A 256 -8.09 -18.81 -12.40
C HIS A 256 -8.72 -17.41 -12.45
N TYR A 257 -8.15 -16.43 -11.75
CA TYR A 257 -8.70 -15.09 -11.61
C TYR A 257 -8.05 -14.03 -12.51
N ALA A 258 -6.92 -14.34 -13.17
CA ALA A 258 -6.24 -13.40 -14.07
C ALA A 258 -7.22 -12.70 -15.03
N TYR A 259 -7.13 -11.37 -15.09
CA TYR A 259 -7.95 -10.55 -15.99
C TYR A 259 -7.48 -10.74 -17.44
N ARG A 260 -8.40 -11.16 -18.32
CA ARG A 260 -8.15 -11.49 -19.73
C ARG A 260 -9.13 -10.73 -20.62
N PRO A 261 -8.81 -9.49 -21.03
CA PRO A 261 -9.72 -8.63 -21.80
C PRO A 261 -10.22 -9.25 -23.11
N HIS A 262 -9.44 -10.12 -23.76
CA HIS A 262 -9.81 -10.75 -25.04
C HIS A 262 -10.50 -12.11 -24.88
N SER A 263 -10.68 -12.60 -23.65
CA SER A 263 -11.37 -13.87 -23.41
C SER A 263 -12.85 -13.75 -23.76
N ASN A 264 -13.45 -14.84 -24.23
CA ASN A 264 -14.91 -14.94 -24.39
C ASN A 264 -15.63 -15.27 -23.07
N ILE A 265 -14.89 -15.48 -21.98
CA ILE A 265 -15.45 -15.84 -20.67
C ILE A 265 -15.70 -14.57 -19.85
N SER A 266 -16.98 -14.28 -19.59
CA SER A 266 -17.47 -13.10 -18.87
C SER A 266 -16.81 -12.87 -17.51
N ARG A 267 -16.49 -13.95 -16.79
CA ARG A 267 -15.95 -13.86 -15.43
C ARG A 267 -14.52 -13.31 -15.36
N VAL A 268 -13.73 -13.51 -16.41
CA VAL A 268 -12.31 -13.07 -16.47
C VAL A 268 -12.09 -11.91 -17.45
N ASN A 269 -13.06 -11.53 -18.27
CA ASN A 269 -12.94 -10.38 -19.19
C ASN A 269 -13.75 -9.15 -18.73
N THR A 270 -14.36 -9.18 -17.54
CA THR A 270 -15.06 -8.04 -16.95
C THR A 270 -14.18 -7.42 -15.86
N ILE A 271 -13.98 -6.11 -15.93
CA ILE A 271 -13.14 -5.35 -14.99
C ILE A 271 -13.80 -4.03 -14.59
N ASP A 272 -13.30 -3.43 -13.52
CA ASP A 272 -13.64 -2.07 -13.09
C ASP A 272 -13.46 -1.08 -14.26
N PRO A 273 -14.48 -0.26 -14.58
CA PRO A 273 -14.41 0.76 -15.63
C PRO A 273 -13.19 1.70 -15.52
N ARG A 274 -12.72 1.98 -14.30
CA ARG A 274 -11.52 2.81 -14.04
C ARG A 274 -10.25 2.10 -14.45
N THR A 275 -10.17 0.79 -14.21
CA THR A 275 -9.06 -0.02 -14.69
C THR A 275 -9.05 -0.04 -16.21
N TYR A 276 -10.21 -0.29 -16.84
CA TYR A 276 -10.27 -0.27 -18.30
C TYR A 276 -9.88 1.11 -18.87
N PHE A 277 -10.25 2.22 -18.21
CA PHE A 277 -9.89 3.57 -18.65
C PHE A 277 -8.38 3.77 -18.85
N TYR A 278 -7.56 3.44 -17.84
CA TYR A 278 -6.11 3.63 -17.98
C TYR A 278 -5.48 2.52 -18.84
N LEU A 279 -6.00 1.29 -18.76
CA LEU A 279 -5.48 0.12 -19.45
C LEU A 279 -5.82 0.10 -20.95
N HIS A 280 -6.88 0.80 -21.38
CA HIS A 280 -7.30 0.90 -22.78
C HIS A 280 -6.18 1.41 -23.68
N LYS A 281 -5.46 2.47 -23.25
CA LYS A 281 -4.33 3.02 -24.02
C LYS A 281 -3.21 1.98 -24.17
N PHE A 282 -2.89 1.24 -23.11
CA PHE A 282 -1.92 0.15 -23.16
C PHE A 282 -2.33 -0.93 -24.18
N LEU A 283 -3.59 -1.37 -24.16
CA LEU A 283 -4.07 -2.40 -25.08
C LEU A 283 -4.03 -1.94 -26.54
N GLU A 284 -4.45 -0.70 -26.82
CA GLU A 284 -4.43 -0.14 -28.18
C GLU A 284 -2.99 0.07 -28.71
N GLU A 285 -2.09 0.60 -27.88
CA GLU A 285 -0.70 0.84 -28.28
C GLU A 285 0.09 -0.47 -28.47
N THR A 286 -0.12 -1.45 -27.60
CA THR A 286 0.61 -2.72 -27.67
C THR A 286 0.02 -3.71 -28.65
N LYS A 287 -1.26 -3.53 -29.03
CA LYS A 287 -2.02 -4.42 -29.92
C LYS A 287 -1.97 -5.89 -29.49
N LYS A 288 -1.82 -6.15 -28.18
CA LYS A 288 -1.88 -7.51 -27.64
C LYS A 288 -3.27 -8.06 -27.90
N THR A 289 -3.35 -9.25 -28.48
CA THR A 289 -4.63 -9.92 -28.79
C THR A 289 -4.98 -11.03 -27.80
N ASN A 290 -4.07 -11.32 -26.86
CA ASN A 290 -4.24 -12.32 -25.82
C ASN A 290 -3.54 -11.78 -24.57
N ALA A 291 -4.06 -10.71 -23.96
CA ALA A 291 -3.47 -10.15 -22.75
C ALA A 291 -3.99 -10.86 -21.50
N ALA A 292 -3.13 -11.04 -20.48
CA ALA A 292 -3.52 -11.56 -19.17
C ALA A 292 -2.80 -10.82 -18.01
N PHE A 293 -3.56 -10.24 -17.08
CA PHE A 293 -3.00 -9.43 -15.99
C PHE A 293 -3.39 -9.96 -14.62
N VAL A 294 -2.52 -9.72 -13.63
CA VAL A 294 -2.85 -9.93 -12.22
C VAL A 294 -3.87 -8.90 -11.77
N PRO A 295 -5.07 -9.30 -11.33
CA PRO A 295 -6.01 -8.37 -10.70
C PRO A 295 -5.68 -8.21 -9.21
N THR A 296 -6.41 -7.38 -8.48
CA THR A 296 -6.23 -7.24 -7.02
C THR A 296 -6.81 -8.43 -6.27
N TRP A 297 -8.08 -8.73 -6.49
CA TRP A 297 -8.82 -9.67 -5.64
C TRP A 297 -8.78 -11.11 -6.17
N ILE A 298 -8.76 -12.08 -5.26
CA ILE A 298 -8.92 -13.51 -5.55
C ILE A 298 -10.42 -13.84 -5.51
N GLN A 299 -11.14 -13.24 -6.45
CA GLN A 299 -12.56 -13.44 -6.67
C GLN A 299 -12.91 -12.95 -8.10
N ASP A 300 -13.85 -13.62 -8.77
CA ASP A 300 -14.41 -13.14 -10.03
C ASP A 300 -15.82 -12.57 -9.88
N VAL A 301 -16.35 -11.96 -10.94
CA VAL A 301 -17.67 -11.31 -10.90
C VAL A 301 -18.79 -12.31 -10.58
N GLU A 302 -18.71 -13.55 -11.07
CA GLU A 302 -19.76 -14.54 -10.83
C GLU A 302 -19.77 -14.99 -9.37
N GLU A 303 -18.59 -15.17 -8.78
CA GLU A 303 -18.44 -15.43 -7.36
C GLU A 303 -18.88 -14.26 -6.49
N ALA A 304 -18.52 -13.02 -6.84
CA ALA A 304 -18.93 -11.83 -6.11
C ALA A 304 -20.46 -11.71 -6.04
N LEU A 305 -21.17 -11.96 -7.15
CA LEU A 305 -22.63 -11.96 -7.17
C LEU A 305 -23.19 -13.03 -6.22
N LYS A 306 -22.64 -14.25 -6.27
CA LYS A 306 -23.09 -15.39 -5.45
C LYS A 306 -22.81 -15.21 -3.95
N LEU A 307 -21.69 -14.55 -3.62
CA LEU A 307 -21.19 -14.43 -2.25
C LEU A 307 -21.52 -13.08 -1.60
N SER A 308 -22.00 -12.10 -2.35
CA SER A 308 -22.44 -10.79 -1.85
C SER A 308 -23.42 -10.88 -0.68
N GLY A 309 -24.49 -11.69 -0.82
CA GLY A 309 -25.47 -11.93 0.24
C GLY A 309 -24.93 -12.71 1.44
N LYS A 310 -23.70 -13.24 1.34
CA LYS A 310 -22.95 -13.88 2.42
C LYS A 310 -21.85 -12.99 2.97
N GLY A 311 -21.81 -11.71 2.59
CA GLY A 311 -20.81 -10.75 3.03
C GLY A 311 -19.38 -11.13 2.64
N VAL A 312 -19.17 -11.63 1.42
CA VAL A 312 -17.81 -11.79 0.85
C VAL A 312 -17.85 -11.31 -0.59
N ALA A 313 -17.45 -10.06 -0.83
CA ALA A 313 -17.49 -9.46 -2.15
C ALA A 313 -16.38 -8.44 -2.35
N MET A 314 -15.82 -8.41 -3.56
CA MET A 314 -14.95 -7.32 -4.01
C MET A 314 -15.67 -5.97 -3.88
N PRO A 315 -14.93 -4.87 -3.58
CA PRO A 315 -15.46 -3.52 -3.71
C PRO A 315 -16.15 -3.31 -5.06
N PHE A 316 -17.34 -2.71 -5.05
CA PHE A 316 -18.20 -2.50 -6.24
C PHE A 316 -18.56 -3.78 -7.04
N PHE A 317 -18.35 -4.97 -6.47
CA PHE A 317 -18.63 -6.28 -7.05
C PHE A 317 -17.85 -6.63 -8.32
N VAL A 318 -16.83 -5.84 -8.68
CA VAL A 318 -16.02 -6.02 -9.87
C VAL A 318 -14.54 -5.93 -9.51
N ASN A 319 -13.72 -6.76 -10.14
CA ASN A 319 -12.28 -6.76 -9.87
C ASN A 319 -11.60 -5.57 -10.56
N ASN A 320 -10.40 -5.23 -10.13
CA ASN A 320 -9.57 -4.18 -10.72
C ASN A 320 -8.13 -4.68 -10.87
N VAL A 321 -7.32 -3.94 -11.64
CA VAL A 321 -5.87 -4.14 -11.70
C VAL A 321 -5.23 -2.93 -11.04
N ASP A 322 -4.49 -3.17 -9.97
CA ASP A 322 -3.64 -2.18 -9.30
C ASP A 322 -2.17 -2.51 -9.61
N VAL A 323 -1.43 -1.52 -10.10
CA VAL A 323 -0.04 -1.70 -10.56
C VAL A 323 0.90 -2.07 -9.41
N THR A 324 0.62 -1.63 -8.18
CA THR A 324 1.39 -1.97 -6.99
C THR A 324 1.12 -3.41 -6.54
N VAL A 325 -0.14 -3.85 -6.55
CA VAL A 325 -0.49 -5.26 -6.29
C VAL A 325 0.17 -6.19 -7.31
N ALA A 326 0.15 -5.78 -8.58
CA ALA A 326 0.84 -6.47 -9.66
C ALA A 326 2.36 -6.56 -9.39
N ALA A 327 2.99 -5.46 -8.96
CA ALA A 327 4.42 -5.43 -8.63
C ALA A 327 4.78 -6.40 -7.48
N ASN A 328 3.96 -6.44 -6.42
CA ASN A 328 4.15 -7.36 -5.30
C ASN A 328 3.96 -8.82 -5.70
N THR A 329 2.97 -9.09 -6.55
CA THR A 329 2.76 -10.42 -7.11
C THR A 329 3.97 -10.89 -7.90
N LEU A 330 4.51 -10.05 -8.80
CA LEU A 330 5.71 -10.40 -9.54
C LEU A 330 6.92 -10.58 -8.61
N ASN A 331 7.05 -9.77 -7.55
CA ASN A 331 8.13 -9.93 -6.57
C ASN A 331 8.05 -11.26 -5.82
N GLY A 332 6.86 -11.63 -5.33
CA GLY A 332 6.63 -12.91 -4.63
C GLY A 332 6.87 -14.11 -5.54
N LEU A 333 6.35 -14.09 -6.77
CA LEU A 333 6.60 -15.12 -7.79
C LEU A 333 8.09 -15.28 -8.08
N THR A 334 8.77 -14.17 -8.34
CA THR A 334 10.20 -14.16 -8.69
C THR A 334 11.04 -14.71 -7.53
N SER A 335 10.79 -14.21 -6.32
CA SER A 335 11.52 -14.64 -5.12
C SER A 335 11.32 -16.11 -4.82
N ALA A 336 10.08 -16.61 -4.94
CA ALA A 336 9.79 -18.01 -4.71
C ALA A 336 10.43 -18.93 -5.74
N LEU A 337 10.49 -18.54 -7.02
CA LEU A 337 11.17 -19.33 -8.05
C LEU A 337 12.69 -19.34 -7.84
N LEU A 338 13.30 -18.18 -7.57
CA LEU A 338 14.75 -18.05 -7.40
C LEU A 338 15.27 -18.75 -6.13
N THR A 339 14.48 -18.74 -5.06
CA THR A 339 14.80 -19.46 -3.81
C THR A 339 14.40 -20.94 -3.86
N GLY A 340 13.75 -21.39 -4.93
CA GLY A 340 13.29 -22.78 -5.10
C GLY A 340 12.11 -23.16 -4.19
N LEU A 341 11.30 -22.21 -3.75
CA LEU A 341 9.96 -22.49 -3.20
C LEU A 341 9.00 -22.92 -4.29
N PHE A 342 9.12 -22.31 -5.47
CA PHE A 342 8.57 -22.82 -6.71
C PHE A 342 9.66 -23.44 -7.57
N THR A 343 9.29 -24.46 -8.31
CA THR A 343 10.14 -25.09 -9.32
C THR A 343 9.88 -24.45 -10.69
N PRO A 344 10.81 -24.59 -11.66
CA PRO A 344 10.56 -24.17 -13.03
C PRO A 344 9.30 -24.80 -13.65
N ALA A 345 8.90 -26.00 -13.21
CA ALA A 345 7.69 -26.67 -13.69
C ALA A 345 6.39 -26.02 -13.19
N ASP A 346 6.42 -25.34 -12.05
CA ASP A 346 5.29 -24.59 -11.52
C ASP A 346 4.99 -23.33 -12.35
N PHE A 347 6.00 -22.82 -13.06
CA PHE A 347 5.88 -21.73 -14.02
C PHE A 347 5.50 -22.27 -15.39
N ASP A 348 4.29 -22.84 -15.48
CA ASP A 348 3.72 -23.27 -16.75
C ASP A 348 3.55 -22.09 -17.73
N SER A 349 3.19 -22.39 -18.98
CA SER A 349 3.04 -21.37 -20.02
C SER A 349 2.04 -20.26 -19.66
N ASP A 350 1.03 -20.56 -18.85
CA ASP A 350 -0.01 -19.59 -18.48
C ASP A 350 0.48 -18.66 -17.36
N VAL A 351 1.19 -19.20 -16.35
CA VAL A 351 1.85 -18.37 -15.33
C VAL A 351 2.90 -17.44 -15.96
N GLN A 352 3.73 -17.97 -16.87
CA GLN A 352 4.71 -17.16 -17.59
C GLN A 352 4.06 -16.06 -18.44
N HIS A 353 2.91 -16.36 -19.05
CA HIS A 353 2.16 -15.41 -19.84
C HIS A 353 1.59 -14.27 -19.00
N ILE A 354 0.90 -14.59 -17.90
CA ILE A 354 0.39 -13.62 -16.93
C ILE A 354 1.54 -12.75 -16.39
N TYR A 355 2.67 -13.37 -16.03
CA TYR A 355 3.84 -12.65 -15.54
C TYR A 355 4.34 -11.62 -16.55
N LYS A 356 4.57 -12.04 -17.82
CA LYS A 356 5.10 -11.16 -18.87
C LYS A 356 4.17 -10.00 -19.17
N ASP A 357 2.88 -10.26 -19.34
CA ASP A 357 1.90 -9.22 -19.65
C ASP A 357 1.70 -8.23 -18.50
N THR A 358 1.73 -8.73 -17.27
CA THR A 358 1.69 -7.88 -16.08
C THR A 358 2.93 -7.01 -15.98
N LEU A 359 4.11 -7.56 -16.29
CA LEU A 359 5.34 -6.77 -16.37
C LEU A 359 5.26 -5.69 -17.46
N ASP A 360 4.72 -6.02 -18.63
CA ASP A 360 4.54 -5.08 -19.73
C ASP A 360 3.69 -3.89 -19.28
N LEU A 361 2.60 -4.16 -18.56
CA LEU A 361 1.72 -3.14 -17.99
C LEU A 361 2.46 -2.29 -16.95
N ILE A 362 3.16 -2.91 -15.99
CA ILE A 362 3.93 -2.18 -14.98
C ILE A 362 4.93 -1.23 -15.65
N ILE A 363 5.73 -1.72 -16.60
CA ILE A 363 6.72 -0.92 -17.33
C ILE A 363 6.01 0.23 -18.08
N TYR A 364 4.89 -0.05 -18.74
CA TYR A 364 4.14 0.97 -19.46
C TYR A 364 3.66 2.09 -18.54
N GLU A 365 3.08 1.75 -17.39
CA GLU A 365 2.52 2.72 -16.45
C GLU A 365 3.63 3.55 -15.78
N ILE A 366 4.71 2.93 -15.27
CA ILE A 366 5.80 3.69 -14.61
C ILE A 366 6.52 4.63 -15.58
N THR A 367 6.62 4.27 -16.86
CA THR A 367 7.30 5.09 -17.89
C THR A 367 6.41 6.22 -18.44
N ARG A 368 5.10 6.20 -18.17
CA ARG A 368 4.13 7.20 -18.63
C ARG A 368 3.46 7.95 -17.50
N ASN A 369 4.10 8.01 -16.32
CA ASN A 369 3.54 8.65 -15.13
C ASN A 369 2.11 8.14 -14.83
N PHE A 370 1.95 6.82 -14.85
CA PHE A 370 0.69 6.12 -14.56
C PHE A 370 -0.47 6.59 -15.43
N SER A 371 -0.20 6.77 -16.73
CA SER A 371 -1.16 7.29 -17.71
C SER A 371 -1.79 8.63 -17.31
N SER A 372 -1.08 9.42 -16.50
CA SER A 372 -1.55 10.66 -15.84
C SER A 372 -2.75 10.50 -14.90
N ARG A 373 -3.09 9.25 -14.54
CA ARG A 373 -4.19 8.85 -13.66
C ARG A 373 -3.71 7.95 -12.55
N ARG A 374 -2.75 8.46 -11.77
CA ARG A 374 -2.16 7.77 -10.61
C ARG A 374 -3.21 7.28 -9.63
N ASP A 375 -4.31 8.02 -9.45
CA ASP A 375 -5.43 7.65 -8.61
C ASP A 375 -6.14 6.34 -9.02
N LEU A 376 -6.11 6.01 -10.31
CA LEU A 376 -6.71 4.80 -10.88
C LEU A 376 -5.71 3.67 -11.07
N ALA A 377 -4.52 3.95 -11.61
CA ALA A 377 -3.49 2.93 -11.78
C ALA A 377 -2.97 2.41 -10.43
N LEU A 378 -2.91 3.30 -9.43
CA LEU A 378 -2.59 3.00 -8.04
C LEU A 378 -3.86 3.14 -7.16
N THR A 379 -4.82 2.27 -7.44
CA THR A 379 -6.16 2.30 -6.83
C THR A 379 -6.10 2.18 -5.30
N TYR A 380 -5.20 1.38 -4.76
CA TYR A 380 -5.06 1.15 -3.31
C TYR A 380 -3.79 1.75 -2.72
N TYR A 381 -2.71 1.87 -3.51
CA TYR A 381 -1.37 2.27 -3.04
C TYR A 381 -0.96 3.63 -3.62
N PRO A 382 -1.49 4.75 -3.11
CA PRO A 382 -1.44 6.04 -3.80
C PRO A 382 -0.03 6.58 -4.03
N SER A 383 0.98 6.06 -3.32
CA SER A 383 2.35 6.50 -3.48
C SER A 383 3.04 5.84 -4.67
N LYS A 384 3.50 6.67 -5.60
CA LYS A 384 4.32 6.19 -6.72
C LYS A 384 5.71 5.73 -6.28
N PHE A 385 6.26 6.32 -5.21
CA PHE A 385 7.58 5.94 -4.71
C PHE A 385 7.55 4.56 -4.06
N GLU A 386 6.45 4.21 -3.39
CA GLU A 386 6.20 2.85 -2.92
C GLU A 386 6.10 1.85 -4.08
N CYS A 387 5.33 2.19 -5.13
CA CYS A 387 5.27 1.37 -6.35
C CYS A 387 6.66 1.17 -6.98
N PHE A 388 7.45 2.23 -7.14
CA PHE A 388 8.82 2.15 -7.65
C PHE A 388 9.69 1.24 -6.77
N TRP A 389 9.57 1.36 -5.45
CA TRP A 389 10.32 0.51 -4.55
C TRP A 389 9.95 -0.96 -4.74
N PHE A 390 8.67 -1.31 -4.78
CA PHE A 390 8.24 -2.69 -5.00
C PHE A 390 8.73 -3.27 -6.33
N VAL A 391 8.63 -2.51 -7.43
CA VAL A 391 9.18 -2.92 -8.73
C VAL A 391 10.70 -3.12 -8.65
N SER A 392 11.42 -2.21 -7.96
CA SER A 392 12.89 -2.28 -7.83
C SER A 392 13.36 -3.53 -7.09
N ARG A 393 12.55 -4.10 -6.19
CA ARG A 393 12.90 -5.33 -5.47
C ARG A 393 12.96 -6.54 -6.40
N THR A 394 12.07 -6.61 -7.38
CA THR A 394 12.10 -7.66 -8.42
C THR A 394 13.35 -7.53 -9.30
N LEU A 395 13.72 -6.30 -9.66
CA LEU A 395 14.96 -6.03 -10.38
C LEU A 395 16.21 -6.45 -9.56
N ASP A 396 16.28 -6.04 -8.29
CA ASP A 396 17.41 -6.33 -7.41
C ASP A 396 17.64 -7.84 -7.23
N ILE A 397 16.59 -8.61 -6.96
CA ILE A 397 16.71 -10.06 -6.78
C ILE A 397 17.09 -10.77 -8.08
N LEU A 398 16.49 -10.40 -9.23
CA LEU A 398 16.86 -10.96 -10.53
C LEU A 398 18.33 -10.69 -10.85
N ARG A 399 18.77 -9.45 -10.65
CA ARG A 399 20.16 -9.06 -10.89
C ARG A 399 21.10 -9.84 -9.99
N THR A 400 20.82 -9.89 -8.69
CA THR A 400 21.64 -10.61 -7.71
C THR A 400 21.78 -12.09 -8.08
N TYR A 401 20.69 -12.76 -8.46
CA TYR A 401 20.73 -14.15 -8.88
C TYR A 401 21.45 -14.36 -10.22
N SER A 402 21.27 -13.45 -11.18
CA SER A 402 21.97 -13.52 -12.48
C SER A 402 23.50 -13.43 -12.35
N GLN A 403 24.01 -12.78 -11.30
CA GLN A 403 25.45 -12.73 -11.00
C GLN A 403 25.99 -14.06 -10.45
N ARG A 404 25.14 -14.92 -9.88
CA ARG A 404 25.52 -16.22 -9.31
C ARG A 404 25.48 -17.34 -10.34
N GLY A 405 24.76 -17.15 -11.44
CA GLY A 405 24.58 -18.15 -12.49
C GLY A 405 23.40 -17.85 -13.41
N PRO A 406 23.10 -18.73 -14.38
CA PRO A 406 21.95 -18.55 -15.26
C PRO A 406 20.65 -18.59 -14.46
N LEU A 407 19.68 -17.77 -14.86
CA LEU A 407 18.34 -17.78 -14.28
C LEU A 407 17.60 -19.09 -14.63
N PRO A 408 16.71 -19.59 -13.74
CA PRO A 408 16.12 -20.92 -13.88
C PRO A 408 15.20 -21.08 -15.10
N ILE A 409 14.69 -19.98 -15.65
CA ILE A 409 13.87 -19.96 -16.87
C ILE A 409 14.23 -18.73 -17.73
N LYS A 410 14.29 -18.92 -19.05
CA LYS A 410 14.70 -17.91 -20.04
C LYS A 410 13.85 -16.62 -19.98
N MET A 411 12.57 -16.73 -19.63
CA MET A 411 11.71 -15.56 -19.44
C MET A 411 12.32 -14.55 -18.48
N LEU A 412 12.95 -15.01 -17.39
CA LEU A 412 13.46 -14.10 -16.37
C LEU A 412 14.65 -13.26 -16.87
N ASP A 413 15.42 -13.76 -17.85
CA ASP A 413 16.47 -12.96 -18.50
C ASP A 413 15.85 -11.79 -19.29
N GLU A 414 14.76 -12.05 -20.01
CA GLU A 414 14.01 -11.02 -20.75
C GLU A 414 13.40 -9.99 -19.79
N VAL A 415 12.86 -10.46 -18.66
CA VAL A 415 12.29 -9.62 -17.60
C VAL A 415 13.36 -8.71 -17.01
N LEU A 416 14.51 -9.27 -16.63
CA LEU A 416 15.64 -8.53 -16.05
C LEU A 416 16.07 -7.38 -16.97
N LEU A 417 16.30 -7.66 -18.25
CA LEU A 417 16.74 -6.65 -19.22
C LEU A 417 15.74 -5.51 -19.37
N ARG A 418 14.44 -5.82 -19.40
CA ARG A 418 13.38 -4.82 -19.61
C ARG A 418 13.13 -3.98 -18.37
N LEU A 419 13.11 -4.61 -17.19
CA LEU A 419 13.05 -3.89 -15.91
C LEU A 419 14.26 -3.00 -15.74
N GLU A 420 15.47 -3.52 -15.99
CA GLU A 420 16.68 -2.74 -15.84
C GLU A 420 16.65 -1.47 -16.72
N LYS A 421 16.24 -1.61 -17.99
CA LYS A 421 16.08 -0.46 -18.88
C LYS A 421 15.09 0.57 -18.32
N ALA A 422 13.88 0.15 -17.96
CA ALA A 422 12.84 1.07 -17.47
C ALA A 422 13.23 1.76 -16.16
N MET A 423 13.85 1.02 -15.24
CA MET A 423 14.20 1.53 -13.92
C MET A 423 15.43 2.45 -13.93
N LYS A 424 16.47 2.13 -14.72
CA LYS A 424 17.67 2.97 -14.87
C LYS A 424 17.42 4.25 -15.66
N SER A 425 16.41 4.25 -16.55
CA SER A 425 16.04 5.43 -17.34
C SER A 425 14.93 6.23 -16.66
N GLU A 426 13.67 5.95 -17.01
CA GLU A 426 12.51 6.78 -16.69
C GLU A 426 12.29 6.92 -15.17
N VAL A 427 12.37 5.82 -14.41
CA VAL A 427 12.14 5.88 -12.95
C VAL A 427 13.24 6.64 -12.24
N THR A 428 14.50 6.40 -12.61
CA THR A 428 15.64 7.15 -12.05
C THR A 428 15.51 8.64 -12.38
N ALA A 429 15.16 8.98 -13.62
CA ALA A 429 14.96 10.37 -14.03
C ALA A 429 13.80 11.04 -13.29
N ASP A 430 12.69 10.33 -13.08
CA ASP A 430 11.54 10.82 -12.31
C ASP A 430 11.91 11.11 -10.85
N ILE A 431 12.55 10.15 -10.17
CA ILE A 431 13.03 10.36 -8.80
C ILE A 431 13.98 11.55 -8.74
N LEU A 432 15.01 11.61 -9.59
CA LEU A 432 15.97 12.73 -9.54
C LEU A 432 15.34 14.09 -9.82
N ARG A 433 14.30 14.15 -10.66
CA ARG A 433 13.56 15.38 -10.97
C ARG A 433 12.75 15.88 -9.78
N GLU A 434 12.22 14.98 -8.95
CA GLU A 434 11.40 15.32 -7.78
C GLU A 434 12.19 15.54 -6.50
N ALA A 435 13.53 15.46 -6.57
CA ALA A 435 14.41 15.70 -5.44
C ALA A 435 14.32 17.15 -4.93
N ILE A 436 13.89 17.32 -3.67
CA ILE A 436 13.80 18.64 -3.03
C ILE A 436 14.99 18.82 -2.07
N LYS A 437 15.68 19.97 -2.15
CA LYS A 437 16.80 20.29 -1.25
C LYS A 437 16.29 20.84 0.08
N SER A 438 16.76 20.28 1.19
CA SER A 438 16.57 20.87 2.52
C SER A 438 17.55 22.03 2.75
N GLN A 439 17.25 22.87 3.75
CA GLN A 439 18.11 24.01 4.12
C GLN A 439 19.55 23.56 4.48
N ASP A 440 19.68 22.36 5.07
CA ASP A 440 20.97 21.78 5.47
C ASP A 440 21.66 20.96 4.36
N LYS A 441 21.29 21.18 3.09
CA LYS A 441 21.83 20.45 1.93
C LYS A 441 21.50 18.94 1.91
N GLY A 442 20.51 18.50 2.68
CA GLY A 442 19.90 17.18 2.52
C GLY A 442 18.98 17.15 1.29
N THR A 443 18.55 15.96 0.89
CA THR A 443 17.54 15.79 -0.18
C THR A 443 16.37 14.98 0.36
N TYR A 444 15.15 15.45 0.14
CA TYR A 444 13.93 14.73 0.52
C TYR A 444 12.92 14.70 -0.62
N PHE A 445 11.90 13.89 -0.42
CA PHE A 445 10.80 13.68 -1.36
C PHE A 445 9.49 13.75 -0.58
N ASP A 446 8.46 14.33 -1.19
CA ASP A 446 7.13 14.43 -0.63
C ASP A 446 6.11 13.85 -1.61
N ASP A 447 5.05 13.16 -1.14
CA ASP A 447 4.00 12.64 -2.03
C ASP A 447 2.71 13.49 -2.01
N PHE A 448 1.78 13.27 -1.07
CA PHE A 448 0.60 14.13 -0.93
C PHE A 448 0.13 14.45 0.50
N LEU A 449 0.52 13.68 1.52
CA LEU A 449 0.02 13.91 2.88
C LEU A 449 0.55 15.23 3.47
N GLY A 450 -0.35 16.00 4.06
CA GLY A 450 -0.05 17.33 4.59
C GLY A 450 0.15 18.43 3.53
N ASP A 451 -0.32 18.21 2.30
CA ASP A 451 -0.50 19.26 1.27
C ASP A 451 -1.96 19.76 1.24
N GLY A 452 -2.18 20.98 0.74
CA GLY A 452 -3.52 21.53 0.52
C GLY A 452 -4.18 22.14 1.76
N ASP A 453 -3.48 22.23 2.89
CA ASP A 453 -3.97 22.89 4.10
C ASP A 453 -4.03 24.42 3.93
N LEU A 454 -5.02 25.05 4.54
CA LEU A 454 -5.27 26.49 4.54
C LEU A 454 -5.12 27.08 5.95
N SER A 455 -4.71 28.35 6.03
CA SER A 455 -4.77 29.14 7.25
C SER A 455 -6.22 29.48 7.60
N ALA A 456 -6.46 30.00 8.81
CA ALA A 456 -7.78 30.51 9.19
C ALA A 456 -8.25 31.68 8.31
N ALA A 457 -7.33 32.35 7.60
CA ALA A 457 -7.65 33.40 6.62
C ALA A 457 -7.88 32.85 5.20
N GLY A 458 -7.82 31.53 5.00
CA GLY A 458 -7.99 30.87 3.70
C GLY A 458 -6.74 30.83 2.83
N GLU A 459 -5.57 31.19 3.36
CA GLU A 459 -4.31 31.19 2.60
C GLU A 459 -3.67 29.80 2.57
N ARG A 460 -3.14 29.35 1.44
CA ARG A 460 -2.47 28.05 1.34
C ARG A 460 -1.22 28.03 2.22
N LEU A 461 -1.17 27.06 3.13
CA LEU A 461 -0.01 26.84 3.98
C LEU A 461 1.11 26.14 3.22
N ALA A 462 2.34 26.36 3.67
CA ALA A 462 3.47 25.56 3.22
C ALA A 462 3.21 24.08 3.53
N ARG A 463 3.63 23.23 2.59
CA ARG A 463 3.46 21.79 2.70
C ARG A 463 4.11 21.24 3.96
N LYS A 464 3.32 20.55 4.79
CA LYS A 464 3.79 19.92 6.04
C LYS A 464 4.63 18.68 5.78
N GLY A 465 4.33 17.95 4.69
CA GLY A 465 5.07 16.74 4.29
C GLY A 465 4.94 15.64 5.33
N GLU A 466 3.71 15.26 5.65
CA GLU A 466 3.43 14.26 6.70
C GLU A 466 3.89 12.85 6.27
N ASP A 467 4.08 12.62 4.97
CA ASP A 467 4.65 11.41 4.36
C ASP A 467 6.12 11.53 3.94
N ARG A 468 6.79 12.65 4.25
CA ARG A 468 8.13 12.98 3.75
C ARG A 468 9.19 11.93 4.10
N LEU A 469 9.18 11.46 5.34
CA LEU A 469 10.16 10.47 5.84
C LEU A 469 9.99 9.13 5.09
N PHE A 470 8.76 8.66 4.95
CA PHE A 470 8.44 7.44 4.21
C PHE A 470 8.76 7.56 2.72
N THR A 471 8.30 8.63 2.08
CA THR A 471 8.52 8.88 0.65
C THR A 471 10.03 8.95 0.34
N THR A 472 10.81 9.58 1.22
CA THR A 472 12.26 9.64 1.09
C THR A 472 12.91 8.28 1.28
N SER A 473 12.46 7.45 2.23
CA SER A 473 13.01 6.10 2.41
C SER A 473 12.71 5.20 1.20
N MET A 474 11.53 5.31 0.61
CA MET A 474 11.14 4.60 -0.62
C MET A 474 12.02 4.99 -1.81
N ALA A 475 12.21 6.30 -2.04
CA ALA A 475 13.05 6.81 -3.12
C ALA A 475 14.50 6.31 -3.00
N VAL A 476 15.08 6.37 -1.79
CA VAL A 476 16.46 5.91 -1.55
C VAL A 476 16.60 4.40 -1.74
N ASN A 477 15.69 3.60 -1.17
CA ASN A 477 15.71 2.16 -1.37
C ASN A 477 15.58 1.79 -2.85
N THR A 478 14.73 2.50 -3.59
CA THR A 478 14.59 2.31 -5.05
C THR A 478 15.90 2.61 -5.75
N LEU A 479 16.50 3.78 -5.54
CA LEU A 479 17.76 4.14 -6.21
C LEU A 479 18.88 3.14 -5.92
N ILE A 480 18.98 2.67 -4.68
CA ILE A 480 19.98 1.65 -4.32
C ILE A 480 19.69 0.33 -5.05
N ASN A 481 18.44 -0.17 -5.02
CA ASN A 481 18.06 -1.40 -5.73
C ASN A 481 18.30 -1.32 -7.26
N VAL A 482 18.08 -0.14 -7.86
CA VAL A 482 18.25 0.05 -9.31
C VAL A 482 19.72 0.07 -9.71
N TRP A 483 20.57 0.72 -8.92
CA TRP A 483 21.95 1.05 -9.28
C TRP A 483 23.02 0.26 -8.54
N THR A 484 22.63 -0.70 -7.72
CA THR A 484 23.56 -1.61 -7.05
C THR A 484 23.21 -3.07 -7.31
N TYR A 485 24.15 -3.95 -6.98
CA TYR A 485 23.92 -5.39 -6.89
C TYR A 485 24.69 -5.96 -5.71
N ARG A 486 24.22 -7.10 -5.21
CA ARG A 486 24.89 -7.79 -4.11
C ARG A 486 26.15 -8.51 -4.59
N ALA A 487 27.29 -8.17 -4.00
CA ALA A 487 28.58 -8.80 -4.24
C ALA A 487 29.23 -9.17 -2.90
N ASN A 488 29.48 -10.47 -2.69
CA ASN A 488 30.01 -11.00 -1.43
C ASN A 488 29.19 -10.51 -0.20
N ASP A 489 29.84 -9.76 0.69
CA ASP A 489 29.36 -9.23 1.96
C ASP A 489 28.88 -7.78 1.89
N GLY A 490 28.68 -7.23 0.67
CA GLY A 490 28.23 -5.86 0.45
C GLY A 490 27.43 -5.64 -0.84
N LEU A 491 27.21 -4.36 -1.14
CA LEU A 491 26.59 -3.85 -2.36
C LEU A 491 27.64 -3.09 -3.17
N LEU A 492 27.64 -3.28 -4.49
CA LEU A 492 28.50 -2.54 -5.41
C LEU A 492 27.65 -1.74 -6.38
N PHE A 493 28.07 -0.51 -6.68
CA PHE A 493 27.48 0.27 -7.75
C PHE A 493 27.70 -0.40 -9.11
N LEU A 494 26.73 -0.25 -10.00
CA LEU A 494 26.92 -0.56 -11.41
C LEU A 494 27.94 0.42 -12.02
N ASN A 495 28.77 -0.07 -12.94
CA ASN A 495 29.85 0.71 -13.57
C ASN A 495 29.36 2.01 -14.24
N ASP A 496 28.12 2.04 -14.69
CA ASP A 496 27.49 3.18 -15.37
C ASP A 496 26.59 4.03 -14.46
N THR A 497 26.74 3.91 -13.14
CA THR A 497 25.93 4.69 -12.19
C THR A 497 26.19 6.19 -12.32
N PRO A 498 25.17 7.02 -12.62
CA PRO A 498 25.34 8.47 -12.71
C PRO A 498 25.74 9.09 -11.37
N GLY A 499 26.64 10.08 -11.40
CA GLY A 499 27.06 10.78 -10.17
C GLY A 499 25.90 11.43 -9.41
N ALA A 500 24.87 11.91 -10.11
CA ALA A 500 23.66 12.47 -9.52
C ALA A 500 22.86 11.45 -8.69
N VAL A 501 22.90 10.16 -9.04
CA VAL A 501 22.25 9.09 -8.26
C VAL A 501 22.95 8.94 -6.92
N ASN A 502 24.27 8.75 -6.93
CA ASN A 502 25.06 8.60 -5.70
C ASN A 502 24.92 9.84 -4.80
N GLN A 503 24.98 11.05 -5.38
CA GLN A 503 24.80 12.29 -4.65
C GLN A 503 23.42 12.37 -3.98
N THR A 504 22.35 12.00 -4.69
CA THR A 504 20.99 11.99 -4.14
C THR A 504 20.86 10.97 -3.02
N ILE A 505 21.37 9.74 -3.19
CA ILE A 505 21.39 8.71 -2.13
C ILE A 505 22.07 9.27 -0.86
N GLN A 506 23.29 9.81 -0.98
CA GLN A 506 24.03 10.35 0.17
C GLN A 506 23.28 11.49 0.87
N GLN A 507 22.72 12.43 0.10
CA GLN A 507 22.00 13.58 0.64
C GLN A 507 20.66 13.20 1.27
N SER A 508 19.99 12.18 0.75
CA SER A 508 18.75 11.66 1.35
C SER A 508 18.99 10.80 2.58
N ILE A 509 20.05 10.00 2.60
CA ILE A 509 20.49 9.30 3.81
C ILE A 509 20.84 10.30 4.91
N LYS A 510 21.54 11.39 4.57
CA LYS A 510 21.80 12.49 5.52
C LYS A 510 20.50 13.09 6.05
N PHE A 511 19.57 13.44 5.17
CA PHE A 511 18.27 14.01 5.56
C PHE A 511 17.51 13.07 6.50
N LEU A 512 17.38 11.79 6.13
CA LEU A 512 16.71 10.79 6.96
C LEU A 512 17.38 10.66 8.33
N ASN A 513 18.72 10.58 8.38
CA ASN A 513 19.46 10.43 9.64
C ASN A 513 19.29 11.64 10.57
N GLU A 514 19.13 12.83 10.01
CA GLU A 514 18.90 14.07 10.77
C GLU A 514 17.45 14.20 11.27
N ASN A 515 16.46 13.59 10.60
CA ASN A 515 15.05 13.89 10.83
C ASN A 515 14.17 12.71 11.27
N ILE A 516 14.56 11.45 11.03
CA ILE A 516 13.68 10.28 11.30
C ILE A 516 13.35 10.09 12.79
N LEU A 517 14.22 10.57 13.68
CA LEU A 517 14.02 10.52 15.13
C LEU A 517 13.48 11.83 15.72
N ASP A 518 13.40 12.89 14.90
CA ASP A 518 12.88 14.21 15.27
C ASP A 518 11.35 14.14 15.48
N LYS A 519 10.84 14.96 16.39
CA LYS A 519 9.40 15.12 16.65
C LYS A 519 8.72 16.11 15.68
N HIS A 520 9.49 16.90 14.93
CA HIS A 520 8.97 17.92 14.02
C HIS A 520 8.35 17.33 12.75
N LEU A 521 8.88 16.22 12.24
CA LEU A 521 8.31 15.49 11.12
C LEU A 521 7.51 14.28 11.61
N GLN A 522 6.36 14.05 10.97
CA GLN A 522 5.58 12.86 11.24
C GLN A 522 6.13 11.70 10.39
N PRO A 523 6.21 10.47 10.94
CA PRO A 523 6.60 9.29 10.19
C PRO A 523 5.39 8.64 9.49
N TRP A 524 4.35 9.43 9.15
CA TRP A 524 3.16 8.86 8.54
C TRP A 524 3.43 8.40 7.12
N ASN A 525 2.53 7.58 6.63
CA ASN A 525 2.50 7.12 5.25
C ASN A 525 1.05 6.81 4.87
N ALA A 526 0.83 6.67 3.57
CA ALA A 526 -0.42 6.16 3.02
C ALA A 526 -0.09 4.87 2.26
N PHE A 527 0.40 3.86 2.99
CA PHE A 527 0.81 2.59 2.40
C PHE A 527 -0.37 1.81 1.81
N PHE A 528 -1.59 2.16 2.17
CA PHE A 528 -2.82 1.61 1.61
C PHE A 528 -3.94 2.66 1.74
N SER A 529 -4.95 2.58 0.90
CA SER A 529 -6.08 3.51 0.87
C SER A 529 -7.35 2.85 0.34
N GLY A 530 -8.49 3.47 0.63
CA GLY A 530 -9.75 3.10 -0.02
C GLY A 530 -9.68 3.35 -1.54
N SER A 531 -10.38 2.51 -2.31
CA SER A 531 -10.38 2.61 -3.78
C SER A 531 -11.09 3.86 -4.31
N GLY A 532 -11.94 4.50 -3.49
CA GLY A 532 -12.55 5.81 -3.78
C GLY A 532 -11.79 6.93 -3.08
N LYS A 533 -11.18 7.82 -3.86
CA LYS A 533 -10.42 9.02 -3.48
C LYS A 533 -11.19 10.30 -3.79
N GLY A 534 -12.48 10.33 -3.44
CA GLY A 534 -13.44 11.37 -3.80
C GLY A 534 -14.31 11.00 -5.02
N GLN A 535 -15.30 11.84 -5.32
CA GLN A 535 -16.34 11.52 -6.32
C GLN A 535 -15.77 11.18 -7.70
N GLU A 536 -14.78 11.93 -8.19
CA GLU A 536 -14.19 11.74 -9.53
C GLU A 536 -13.47 10.39 -9.73
N SER A 537 -13.19 9.70 -8.64
CA SER A 537 -12.52 8.39 -8.66
C SER A 537 -13.50 7.22 -8.54
N LEU A 538 -14.82 7.45 -8.51
CA LEU A 538 -15.81 6.37 -8.45
C LEU A 538 -15.99 5.71 -9.83
N PRO A 539 -16.21 4.39 -9.89
CA PRO A 539 -16.27 3.65 -11.16
C PRO A 539 -17.48 4.01 -12.04
N PHE A 540 -18.53 4.59 -11.46
CA PHE A 540 -19.80 4.83 -12.13
C PHE A 540 -19.72 5.90 -13.23
N TRP A 541 -18.74 6.80 -13.16
CA TRP A 541 -18.60 7.91 -14.11
C TRP A 541 -17.82 7.54 -15.37
N TYR A 542 -17.25 6.33 -15.42
CA TYR A 542 -16.44 5.85 -16.51
C TYR A 542 -17.29 4.97 -17.44
N PRO A 543 -16.97 4.90 -18.74
CA PRO A 543 -17.69 4.04 -19.67
C PRO A 543 -17.78 2.61 -19.18
N ALA A 544 -18.96 2.02 -19.27
CA ALA A 544 -19.24 0.64 -18.90
C ALA A 544 -20.26 0.04 -19.86
N ASN A 545 -20.03 -1.21 -20.27
CA ASN A 545 -20.92 -1.95 -21.18
C ASN A 545 -21.59 -3.16 -20.50
N ARG A 546 -21.30 -3.42 -19.23
CA ARG A 546 -21.97 -4.42 -18.39
C ARG A 546 -22.57 -3.76 -17.15
N LYS A 547 -23.89 -3.60 -17.17
CA LYS A 547 -24.69 -3.01 -16.09
C LYS A 547 -25.74 -4.03 -15.65
N GLN A 548 -25.62 -4.59 -14.44
CA GLN A 548 -26.49 -5.66 -13.95
C GLN A 548 -26.80 -5.52 -12.46
N PHE A 549 -28.00 -5.91 -12.04
CA PHE A 549 -28.33 -6.13 -10.64
C PHE A 549 -27.62 -7.38 -10.11
N LEU A 550 -27.49 -7.52 -8.79
CA LEU A 550 -26.84 -8.70 -8.21
C LEU A 550 -27.59 -10.03 -8.45
N ASN A 551 -28.86 -9.97 -8.87
CA ASN A 551 -29.63 -11.13 -9.33
C ASN A 551 -29.35 -11.54 -10.79
N GLY A 552 -28.41 -10.85 -11.47
CA GLY A 552 -28.02 -11.11 -12.85
C GLY A 552 -28.85 -10.40 -13.93
N THR A 553 -29.90 -9.65 -13.56
CA THR A 553 -30.72 -8.93 -14.54
C THR A 553 -30.04 -7.64 -15.01
N TYR A 554 -30.02 -7.41 -16.33
CA TYR A 554 -29.42 -6.21 -16.92
C TYR A 554 -30.32 -4.98 -16.74
N PHE A 555 -29.70 -3.81 -16.57
CA PHE A 555 -30.40 -2.53 -16.62
C PHE A 555 -29.72 -1.59 -17.61
N ASN A 556 -30.54 -0.83 -18.33
CA ASN A 556 -30.09 0.01 -19.45
C ASN A 556 -30.37 1.51 -19.22
N LYS A 557 -30.65 1.91 -17.98
CA LYS A 557 -30.94 3.29 -17.62
C LYS A 557 -29.70 3.90 -16.99
N ASP A 558 -29.31 5.10 -17.41
CA ASP A 558 -28.34 5.96 -16.71
C ASP A 558 -28.99 6.64 -15.48
N ILE A 559 -29.82 5.88 -14.76
CA ILE A 559 -30.41 6.24 -13.49
C ILE A 559 -29.87 5.24 -12.49
N PHE A 560 -29.36 5.72 -11.36
CA PHE A 560 -28.86 4.84 -10.31
C PHE A 560 -29.95 3.86 -9.87
N PRO A 561 -29.67 2.54 -9.88
CA PRO A 561 -30.64 1.56 -9.43
C PRO A 561 -30.88 1.69 -7.92
N SER A 562 -32.11 1.40 -7.50
CA SER A 562 -32.50 1.41 -6.07
C SER A 562 -32.06 0.18 -5.29
N GLY A 563 -31.53 -0.84 -5.96
CA GLY A 563 -31.03 -2.08 -5.36
C GLY A 563 -29.57 -2.32 -5.74
N PRO A 564 -28.86 -3.26 -5.09
CA PRO A 564 -27.44 -3.45 -5.31
C PRO A 564 -27.15 -3.90 -6.75
N PHE A 565 -26.08 -3.36 -7.31
CA PHE A 565 -25.77 -3.48 -8.73
C PHE A 565 -24.26 -3.51 -8.97
N LEU A 566 -23.90 -4.00 -10.16
CA LEU A 566 -22.56 -4.02 -10.72
C LEU A 566 -22.52 -3.14 -11.96
N VAL A 567 -21.44 -2.36 -12.06
CA VAL A 567 -21.04 -1.63 -13.27
C VAL A 567 -19.63 -2.08 -13.63
N GLY A 568 -19.49 -2.72 -14.79
CA GLY A 568 -18.23 -3.26 -15.27
C GLY A 568 -18.01 -2.98 -16.76
N PHE A 569 -16.74 -3.02 -17.17
CA PHE A 569 -16.35 -3.04 -18.56
C PHE A 569 -15.97 -4.47 -18.96
N GLN A 570 -16.71 -5.03 -19.92
CA GLN A 570 -16.55 -6.38 -20.44
C GLN A 570 -15.88 -6.32 -21.82
N GLY A 571 -14.78 -7.05 -21.97
CA GLY A 571 -14.08 -7.17 -23.24
C GLY A 571 -13.18 -5.97 -23.57
N ILE A 572 -13.00 -5.72 -24.87
CA ILE A 572 -12.26 -4.59 -25.42
C ILE A 572 -13.11 -3.83 -26.43
N LEU A 573 -12.78 -2.56 -26.65
CA LEU A 573 -13.45 -1.70 -27.60
C LEU A 573 -12.42 -0.89 -28.41
N PRO A 574 -12.56 -0.77 -29.74
CA PRO A 574 -11.65 0.05 -30.55
C PRO A 574 -11.59 1.50 -30.07
N ASP A 575 -10.43 2.15 -30.19
CA ASP A 575 -10.21 3.49 -29.66
C ASP A 575 -11.26 4.54 -30.09
N ALA A 576 -11.65 4.56 -31.37
CA ALA A 576 -12.65 5.50 -31.87
C ALA A 576 -14.02 5.35 -31.17
N ASN A 577 -14.39 4.11 -30.83
CA ASN A 577 -15.64 3.83 -30.13
C ASN A 577 -15.54 4.16 -28.65
N TYR A 578 -14.41 3.85 -28.01
CA TYR A 578 -14.18 4.18 -26.60
C TYR A 578 -14.11 5.69 -26.38
N SER A 579 -13.41 6.42 -27.26
CA SER A 579 -13.36 7.89 -27.27
C SER A 579 -14.75 8.53 -27.35
N ARG A 580 -15.70 7.93 -28.08
CA ARG A 580 -17.08 8.41 -28.11
C ARG A 580 -17.75 8.24 -26.73
N LEU A 581 -17.60 7.10 -26.08
CA LEU A 581 -18.18 6.85 -24.76
C LEU A 581 -17.62 7.78 -23.68
N LEU A 582 -16.35 8.18 -23.78
CA LEU A 582 -15.73 9.17 -22.89
C LEU A 582 -16.38 10.56 -22.98
N SER A 583 -17.00 10.89 -24.12
CA SER A 583 -17.70 12.17 -24.32
C SER A 583 -19.16 12.14 -23.82
N GLU A 584 -19.68 10.96 -23.52
CA GLU A 584 -21.04 10.75 -23.03
C GLU A 584 -21.12 10.94 -21.52
N LYS A 585 -22.33 11.19 -21.02
CA LYS A 585 -22.59 11.23 -19.58
C LYS A 585 -22.96 9.84 -19.08
N HIS A 586 -22.39 9.43 -17.94
CA HIS A 586 -22.66 8.16 -17.27
C HIS A 586 -23.35 8.46 -15.94
N PHE A 587 -24.58 7.97 -15.76
CA PHE A 587 -25.41 8.30 -14.61
C PHE A 587 -25.59 9.82 -14.35
N GLY A 588 -25.61 10.61 -15.43
CA GLY A 588 -25.77 12.07 -15.39
C GLY A 588 -24.47 12.86 -15.28
N GLU A 589 -23.36 12.20 -14.94
CA GLU A 589 -22.05 12.80 -14.75
C GLU A 589 -21.12 12.62 -15.95
N LYS A 590 -20.17 13.54 -16.14
CA LYS A 590 -19.13 13.40 -17.17
C LYS A 590 -18.03 12.46 -16.67
N THR A 591 -17.38 11.74 -17.60
CA THR A 591 -16.17 11.00 -17.25
C THR A 591 -15.06 11.96 -16.80
N PRO A 592 -14.49 11.78 -15.60
CA PRO A 592 -13.34 12.56 -15.15
C PRO A 592 -12.11 12.12 -15.95
N LEU A 593 -11.63 13.00 -16.83
CA LEU A 593 -10.49 12.72 -17.71
C LEU A 593 -9.15 13.07 -17.05
N ASP A 594 -9.15 14.11 -16.22
CA ASP A 594 -7.96 14.66 -15.57
C ASP A 594 -7.90 14.24 -14.09
N PHE A 595 -6.68 14.20 -13.54
CA PHE A 595 -6.45 13.99 -12.11
C PHE A 595 -5.77 15.24 -11.51
N PRO A 596 -6.49 16.06 -10.73
CA PRO A 596 -5.94 17.30 -10.16
C PRO A 596 -4.99 17.06 -8.97
N GLY A 597 -4.78 15.80 -8.57
CA GLY A 597 -4.03 15.41 -7.38
C GLY A 597 -4.95 14.89 -6.27
N PHE A 598 -4.37 14.38 -5.18
CA PHE A 598 -5.13 13.77 -4.09
C PHE A 598 -5.82 14.80 -3.17
N ASN A 599 -5.38 16.06 -3.20
CA ASN A 599 -5.88 17.13 -2.34
C ASN A 599 -6.35 18.34 -3.19
N PRO A 600 -7.36 18.19 -4.06
CA PRO A 600 -7.81 19.27 -4.94
C PRO A 600 -8.40 20.45 -4.12
N PRO A 601 -8.16 21.71 -4.52
CA PRO A 601 -8.75 22.88 -3.86
C PRO A 601 -10.28 22.86 -3.91
N GLY A 602 -10.93 23.29 -2.83
CA GLY A 602 -12.39 23.50 -2.81
C GLY A 602 -13.25 22.23 -2.69
N SER A 603 -12.66 21.09 -2.32
CA SER A 603 -13.40 19.84 -2.08
C SER A 603 -13.44 19.50 -0.57
N PRO A 604 -14.33 20.13 0.22
CA PRO A 604 -14.44 19.85 1.66
C PRO A 604 -14.92 18.41 1.96
N THR A 605 -15.52 17.73 0.98
CA THR A 605 -15.99 16.33 1.05
C THR A 605 -15.09 15.33 0.32
N GLY A 606 -14.00 15.79 -0.31
CA GLY A 606 -13.07 14.95 -1.08
C GLY A 606 -12.03 14.21 -0.25
N PHE A 607 -12.40 13.70 0.93
CA PHE A 607 -11.52 12.90 1.76
C PHE A 607 -11.62 11.42 1.40
N PHE A 608 -10.62 10.64 1.81
CA PHE A 608 -10.64 9.18 1.68
C PHE A 608 -9.88 8.51 2.81
N PRO A 609 -10.22 7.27 3.17
CA PRO A 609 -9.47 6.53 4.18
C PRO A 609 -8.11 6.12 3.65
N PHE A 610 -7.09 6.24 4.49
CA PHE A 610 -5.75 5.72 4.26
C PHE A 610 -5.20 5.05 5.52
N TRP A 611 -4.32 4.09 5.33
CA TRP A 611 -3.64 3.37 6.38
C TRP A 611 -2.22 3.91 6.54
N SER A 612 -1.83 4.11 7.79
CA SER A 612 -0.52 4.60 8.18
C SER A 612 0.10 3.70 9.24
N SER A 613 1.41 3.46 9.14
CA SER A 613 2.17 2.78 10.19
C SER A 613 3.54 3.41 10.38
N ASP A 614 3.77 3.96 11.56
CA ASP A 614 5.05 4.55 11.94
C ASP A 614 6.17 3.48 11.91
N ALA A 615 5.88 2.26 12.37
CA ALA A 615 6.81 1.13 12.34
C ALA A 615 7.24 0.78 10.90
N TYR A 616 6.35 0.98 9.92
CA TYR A 616 6.68 0.76 8.52
C TYR A 616 7.64 1.84 7.98
N THR A 617 7.41 3.10 8.31
CA THR A 617 8.37 4.19 7.98
C THR A 617 9.73 3.97 8.65
N TYR A 618 9.76 3.55 9.91
CA TYR A 618 11.00 3.26 10.62
C TYR A 618 11.75 2.08 10.00
N SER A 619 11.08 0.96 9.73
CA SER A 619 11.72 -0.24 9.17
C SER A 619 12.25 -0.01 7.74
N THR A 620 11.53 0.72 6.91
CA THR A 620 11.99 1.06 5.54
C THR A 620 13.15 2.04 5.55
N THR A 621 13.18 2.97 6.52
CA THR A 621 14.34 3.85 6.75
C THR A 621 15.54 3.07 7.27
N MET A 622 15.35 2.14 8.20
CA MET A 622 16.40 1.22 8.66
C MET A 622 16.98 0.42 7.49
N LEU A 623 16.13 -0.06 6.58
CA LEU A 623 16.57 -0.79 5.39
C LEU A 623 17.42 0.10 4.47
N ALA A 624 17.01 1.36 4.24
CA ALA A 624 17.79 2.32 3.46
C ALA A 624 19.17 2.56 4.08
N PHE A 625 19.23 2.74 5.40
CA PHE A 625 20.49 2.88 6.14
C PHE A 625 21.36 1.62 6.07
N ALA A 626 20.79 0.44 6.28
CA ALA A 626 21.50 -0.82 6.23
C ALA A 626 22.10 -1.07 4.84
N LYS A 627 21.34 -0.80 3.78
CA LYS A 627 21.83 -0.85 2.40
C LYS A 627 22.95 0.15 2.17
N TYR A 628 22.77 1.41 2.56
CA TYR A 628 23.78 2.45 2.38
C TYR A 628 25.11 2.11 3.05
N LEU A 629 25.08 1.60 4.30
CA LEU A 629 26.29 1.17 5.02
C LEU A 629 26.99 -0.03 4.37
N LYS A 630 26.30 -0.76 3.47
CA LYS A 630 26.82 -1.92 2.76
C LYS A 630 27.35 -1.58 1.37
N ILE A 631 27.14 -0.36 0.87
CA ILE A 631 27.71 0.10 -0.39
C ILE A 631 29.23 0.29 -0.23
N ARG A 632 30.02 -0.28 -1.14
CA ARG A 632 31.48 -0.18 -1.17
C ARG A 632 32.01 0.62 -2.36
#